data_AF-A0A7J7QM51-F1
#
_entry.id   AF-A0A7J7QM51-F1
#
_cell.length_a   1.000
_cell.length_b   1.000
_cell.length_c   1.000
_cell.angle_alpha   90.00
_cell.angle_beta   90.00
_cell.angle_gamma   90.00
#
_symmetry.space_group_name_H-M   'P 1'
#
loop_
_entity.id
_entity.type
_entity.pdbx_description
1 polymer ?
#
loop_
_entity_poly.entity_id
_entity_poly.type
_entity_poly.pdbx_seq_one_letter_code
_entity_poly.pdbx_strand_id
1 'polypeptide(L)'
;MQAAAWLLRFVPSAATAAGVAERLLQLPAVQEDWALPAVEAGVRVSYAQLLAAAGRMTVGVEAWVRAQQRLGVSTDIPAAAVAICCGCPTMHQLMVDAPAGDISGLLQLAANCTQFETVNSQCSEAAAAMADLLPADAQPDVVQRLLATAAKRQHLPLVKCMMAHPAVQQHLDAATMEAVLGHLLARPVDFDVARVFKGTCRVPAAAGLGSDAIERLLLRAAVRSAFSCCVEEFSQTLCELPAGQHLSSAAVQRLLQAAVGRSKGYRCMQALCQLPASAELSVDALSELLQISTRQSSEEHAYQLCGLPSAAQLSSETAMQLLRASVEQGSTQSVSALCRLPQAEQLTAGFVLQLVQAAVEQGRMECVMELCGLPAAQQAGTAPTAELLAAVEQGHSHAIYYLCDLPAAQQLSSSALAHLLQAAVKQGKCGAAHALRHLPAARQLSSSDVAQLLQAAFDHVDAGGQLSCHALVHWVCSLAAAQRIESSVMVQLLQAAVEHGVHGEPLSDLCGLPVAQRLGCSEVTMLLQAAIKQGGEGGVRPRRGSSERLCQLPAARQLSDGVMAQLLQAAAEHGNKCVLRGLSSLPAAQQLSSIIMQQVMAAVRGRDNSAMEALARLLAEQQLH
;
A
#
# COMPACT_ATOMS: atom_id res chain seq x y z
N MET A 1 18.45 -14.62 43.40
CA MET A 1 17.90 -13.75 44.46
C MET A 1 17.04 -14.50 45.46
N GLN A 2 15.96 -15.20 45.06
CA GLN A 2 15.11 -15.97 45.98
C GLN A 2 15.88 -16.97 46.86
N ALA A 3 16.88 -17.68 46.29
CA ALA A 3 17.74 -18.58 47.05
C ALA A 3 18.60 -17.87 48.12
N ALA A 4 19.11 -16.66 47.82
CA ALA A 4 19.90 -15.88 48.77
C ALA A 4 19.01 -15.32 49.89
N ALA A 5 17.83 -14.78 49.55
CA ALA A 5 16.84 -14.33 50.53
C ALA A 5 16.34 -15.47 51.43
N TRP A 6 16.12 -16.66 50.84
CA TRP A 6 15.78 -17.86 51.58
C TRP A 6 16.91 -18.25 52.55
N LEU A 7 18.15 -18.34 52.08
CA LEU A 7 19.29 -18.70 52.92
C LEU A 7 19.47 -17.73 54.10
N LEU A 8 19.36 -16.42 53.87
CA LEU A 8 19.49 -15.41 54.92
C LEU A 8 18.34 -15.46 55.93
N ARG A 9 17.14 -15.87 55.50
CA ARG A 9 15.98 -16.06 56.38
C ARG A 9 16.13 -17.27 57.30
N PHE A 10 16.68 -18.38 56.79
CA PHE A 10 16.78 -19.64 57.54
C PHE A 10 18.12 -19.82 58.25
N VAL A 11 19.15 -19.08 57.84
CA VAL A 11 20.49 -19.10 58.46
C VAL A 11 20.98 -17.66 58.68
N PRO A 12 20.45 -16.92 59.68
CA PRO A 12 20.83 -15.52 59.91
C PRO A 12 22.33 -15.32 60.19
N SER A 13 23.00 -16.32 60.77
CA SER A 13 24.45 -16.29 61.01
C SER A 13 25.28 -16.24 59.71
N ALA A 14 24.71 -16.65 58.57
CA ALA A 14 25.34 -16.50 57.27
C ALA A 14 25.38 -15.04 56.82
N ALA A 15 24.48 -14.17 57.30
CA ALA A 15 24.44 -12.76 56.91
C ALA A 15 25.69 -11.98 57.33
N THR A 16 26.31 -12.39 58.44
CA THR A 16 27.52 -11.78 58.99
C THR A 16 28.81 -12.46 58.51
N ALA A 17 28.72 -13.51 57.68
CA ALA A 17 29.90 -14.19 57.19
C ALA A 17 30.72 -13.28 56.25
N ALA A 18 32.05 -13.34 56.41
CA ALA A 18 32.96 -12.50 55.62
C ALA A 18 32.73 -12.71 54.11
N GLY A 19 32.62 -11.59 53.37
CA GLY A 19 32.43 -11.60 51.92
C GLY A 19 30.99 -11.79 51.44
N VAL A 20 30.00 -12.03 52.33
CA VAL A 20 28.59 -12.17 51.93
C VAL A 20 28.04 -10.87 51.36
N ALA A 21 28.28 -9.73 52.01
CA ALA A 21 27.89 -8.42 51.49
C ALA A 21 28.48 -8.15 50.10
N GLU A 22 29.75 -8.51 49.86
CA GLU A 22 30.41 -8.32 48.57
C GLU A 22 29.77 -9.19 47.47
N ARG A 23 29.47 -10.46 47.76
CA ARG A 23 28.78 -11.35 46.81
C ARG A 23 27.36 -10.90 46.52
N LEU A 24 26.65 -10.39 47.53
CA LEU A 24 25.30 -9.85 47.36
C LEU A 24 25.31 -8.57 46.52
N LEU A 25 26.34 -7.73 46.67
CA LEU A 25 26.55 -6.54 45.85
C LEU A 25 26.98 -6.85 44.41
N GLN A 26 27.36 -8.08 44.08
CA GLN A 26 27.60 -8.51 42.69
C GLN A 26 26.30 -8.91 41.97
N LEU A 27 25.19 -9.03 42.69
CA LEU A 27 23.90 -9.40 42.11
C LEU A 27 23.31 -8.16 41.42
N PRO A 28 22.97 -8.23 40.12
CA PRO A 28 22.39 -7.10 39.42
C PRO A 28 20.92 -6.90 39.79
N ALA A 29 20.49 -5.64 39.74
CA ALA A 29 19.09 -5.21 39.84
C ALA A 29 18.42 -5.61 41.17
N VAL A 30 19.18 -5.49 42.27
CA VAL A 30 18.61 -5.67 43.61
C VAL A 30 17.58 -4.58 43.86
N GLN A 31 16.35 -5.00 44.18
CA GLN A 31 15.28 -4.10 44.61
C GLN A 31 15.31 -3.90 46.13
N GLU A 32 14.73 -2.80 46.62
CA GLU A 32 14.69 -2.48 48.05
C GLU A 32 14.00 -3.58 48.87
N ASP A 33 12.90 -4.16 48.35
CA ASP A 33 12.18 -5.26 48.98
C ASP A 33 13.03 -6.52 49.20
N TRP A 34 14.15 -6.64 48.49
CA TRP A 34 15.10 -7.75 48.64
C TRP A 34 16.29 -7.38 49.52
N ALA A 35 16.73 -6.12 49.46
CA ALA A 35 17.78 -5.62 50.32
C ALA A 35 17.33 -5.54 51.79
N LEU A 36 16.07 -5.16 52.03
CA LEU A 36 15.53 -4.92 53.38
C LEU A 36 15.62 -6.17 54.28
N PRO A 37 15.12 -7.37 53.89
CA PRO A 37 15.24 -8.55 54.73
C PRO A 37 16.69 -9.02 54.92
N ALA A 38 17.56 -8.79 53.93
CA ALA A 38 18.98 -9.14 54.04
C ALA A 38 19.70 -8.25 55.06
N VAL A 39 19.41 -6.95 55.06
CA VAL A 39 19.92 -6.00 56.06
C VAL A 39 19.32 -6.30 57.45
N GLU A 40 18.03 -6.64 57.53
CA GLU A 40 17.39 -7.09 58.78
C GLU A 40 18.05 -8.35 59.34
N ALA A 41 18.43 -9.30 58.47
CA ALA A 41 19.17 -10.50 58.84
C ALA A 41 20.62 -10.25 59.27
N GLY A 42 21.14 -9.02 59.13
CA GLY A 42 22.47 -8.64 59.61
C GLY A 42 23.49 -8.33 58.53
N VAL A 43 23.13 -8.36 57.24
CA VAL A 43 24.03 -7.92 56.16
C VAL A 43 24.32 -6.43 56.32
N ARG A 44 25.60 -6.04 56.27
CA ARG A 44 26.04 -4.64 56.32
C ARG A 44 26.89 -4.35 55.10
N VAL A 45 26.57 -3.27 54.39
CA VAL A 45 27.32 -2.78 53.24
C VAL A 45 28.11 -1.56 53.68
N SER A 46 29.43 -1.65 53.60
CA SER A 46 30.31 -0.51 53.89
C SER A 46 30.40 0.46 52.71
N TYR A 47 30.87 1.67 52.97
CA TYR A 47 31.08 2.66 51.91
C TYR A 47 32.06 2.18 50.84
N ALA A 48 33.19 1.57 51.25
CA ALA A 48 34.18 1.04 50.31
C ALA A 48 33.60 -0.09 49.43
N GLN A 49 32.77 -0.97 50.01
CA GLN A 49 32.09 -2.03 49.24
C GLN A 49 31.08 -1.44 48.25
N LEU A 50 30.36 -0.40 48.65
CA LEU A 50 29.42 0.32 47.80
C LEU A 50 30.13 0.95 46.60
N LEU A 51 31.23 1.66 46.82
CA LEU A 51 32.04 2.26 45.75
C LEU A 51 32.63 1.19 44.83
N ALA A 52 33.13 0.08 45.38
CA ALA A 52 33.64 -1.02 44.57
C ALA A 52 32.55 -1.64 43.68
N ALA A 53 31.33 -1.79 44.20
CA ALA A 53 30.19 -2.28 43.42
C ALA A 53 29.75 -1.27 42.33
N ALA A 54 29.75 0.03 42.65
CA ALA A 54 29.47 1.09 41.69
C ALA A 54 30.53 1.16 40.58
N GLY A 55 31.81 0.99 40.92
CA GLY A 55 32.92 0.91 39.96
C GLY A 55 32.83 -0.30 39.03
N ARG A 56 32.21 -1.40 39.48
CA ARG A 56 31.86 -2.57 38.65
C ARG A 56 30.54 -2.41 37.88
N MET A 57 29.91 -1.23 37.93
CA MET A 57 28.62 -0.94 37.30
C MET A 57 27.52 -1.94 37.71
N THR A 58 27.50 -2.39 38.96
CA THR A 58 26.46 -3.33 39.42
C THR A 58 25.14 -2.57 39.69
N VAL A 59 24.03 -3.04 39.13
CA VAL A 59 22.74 -2.32 39.20
C VAL A 59 22.08 -2.50 40.57
N GLY A 60 21.44 -1.46 41.12
CA GLY A 60 20.65 -1.57 42.35
C GLY A 60 21.47 -1.46 43.63
N VAL A 61 22.65 -0.85 43.58
CA VAL A 61 23.48 -0.61 44.78
C VAL A 61 22.79 0.33 45.78
N GLU A 62 21.94 1.23 45.27
CA GLU A 62 21.15 2.19 46.06
C GLU A 62 20.10 1.52 46.95
N ALA A 63 19.60 0.33 46.57
CA ALA A 63 18.63 -0.43 47.36
C ALA A 63 19.21 -0.84 48.73
N TRP A 64 20.51 -1.16 48.77
CA TRP A 64 21.21 -1.50 50.01
C TRP A 64 21.33 -0.31 50.95
N VAL A 65 21.61 0.88 50.39
CA VAL A 65 21.71 2.10 51.18
C VAL A 65 20.35 2.47 51.76
N ARG A 66 19.28 2.45 50.95
CA ARG A 66 17.91 2.72 51.44
C ARG A 66 17.46 1.74 52.51
N ALA A 67 17.75 0.45 52.33
CA ALA A 67 17.44 -0.57 53.33
C ALA A 67 18.15 -0.31 54.67
N GLN A 68 19.45 0.03 54.66
CA GLN A 68 20.20 0.38 55.88
C GLN A 68 19.65 1.65 56.55
N GLN A 69 19.31 2.69 55.76
CA GLN A 69 18.73 3.93 56.29
C GLN A 69 17.34 3.70 56.90
N ARG A 70 16.48 2.93 56.23
CA ARG A 70 15.12 2.64 56.69
C ARG A 70 15.08 1.85 58.00
N LEU A 71 16.07 0.99 58.22
CA LEU A 71 16.21 0.19 59.45
C LEU A 71 17.02 0.92 60.55
N GLY A 72 17.46 2.17 60.32
CA GLY A 72 18.26 2.92 61.29
C GLY A 72 19.60 2.26 61.61
N VAL A 73 20.17 1.51 60.67
CA VAL A 73 21.44 0.83 60.84
C VAL A 73 22.57 1.84 60.79
N SER A 74 23.47 1.80 61.79
CA SER A 74 24.70 2.61 61.76
C SER A 74 25.64 2.11 60.66
N THR A 75 26.10 3.02 59.80
CA THR A 75 26.99 2.73 58.66
C THR A 75 28.11 3.76 58.56
N ASP A 76 29.21 3.39 57.90
CA ASP A 76 30.31 4.30 57.51
C ASP A 76 30.01 5.09 56.21
N ILE A 77 28.80 4.99 55.66
CA ILE A 77 28.39 5.65 54.42
C ILE A 77 28.21 7.16 54.66
N PRO A 78 28.94 8.04 53.95
CA PRO A 78 28.84 9.48 54.14
C PRO A 78 27.47 10.00 53.70
N ALA A 79 27.05 11.13 54.30
CA ALA A 79 25.76 11.75 54.01
C ALA A 79 25.54 12.05 52.51
N ALA A 80 26.61 12.41 51.78
CA ALA A 80 26.56 12.61 50.33
C ALA A 80 26.17 11.32 49.57
N ALA A 81 26.77 10.18 49.90
CA ALA A 81 26.44 8.90 49.28
C ALA A 81 25.01 8.44 49.62
N VAL A 82 24.56 8.70 50.85
CA VAL A 82 23.16 8.46 51.26
C VAL A 82 22.22 9.33 50.44
N ALA A 83 22.51 10.63 50.31
CA ALA A 83 21.71 11.58 49.55
C ALA A 83 21.57 11.17 48.07
N ILE A 84 22.67 10.73 47.44
CA ILE A 84 22.69 10.19 46.08
C ILE A 84 21.76 8.97 45.97
N CYS A 85 21.93 7.97 46.84
CA CYS A 85 21.17 6.72 46.74
C CYS A 85 19.68 6.87 47.07
N CYS A 86 19.32 7.88 47.87
CA CYS A 86 17.95 8.15 48.29
C CYS A 86 17.24 9.22 47.43
N GLY A 87 17.92 9.80 46.44
CA GLY A 87 17.34 10.83 45.57
C GLY A 87 17.07 12.16 46.29
N CYS A 88 17.91 12.53 47.26
CA CYS A 88 17.71 13.75 48.04
C CYS A 88 18.05 15.02 47.23
N PRO A 89 17.18 16.06 47.21
CA PRO A 89 17.44 17.31 46.49
C PRO A 89 18.71 18.05 46.94
N THR A 90 19.17 17.86 48.17
CA THR A 90 20.38 18.49 48.71
C THR A 90 21.68 17.82 48.26
N MET A 91 21.61 16.85 47.34
CA MET A 91 22.76 16.10 46.82
C MET A 91 23.90 17.02 46.38
N HIS A 92 23.60 18.08 45.63
CA HIS A 92 24.62 19.00 45.13
C HIS A 92 25.47 19.61 46.24
N GLN A 93 24.83 20.18 47.27
CA GLN A 93 25.52 20.83 48.37
C GLN A 93 26.40 19.83 49.15
N LEU A 94 25.88 18.63 49.39
CA LEU A 94 26.62 17.58 50.10
C LEU A 94 27.80 17.02 49.29
N MET A 95 27.75 17.06 47.96
CA MET A 95 28.88 16.65 47.12
C MET A 95 29.98 17.73 47.07
N VAL A 96 29.61 19.02 47.11
CA VAL A 96 30.59 20.12 47.20
C VAL A 96 31.39 20.04 48.51
N ASP A 97 30.74 19.65 49.61
CA ASP A 97 31.37 19.52 50.92
C ASP A 97 32.15 18.21 51.11
N ALA A 98 32.11 17.29 50.14
CA ALA A 98 32.77 15.99 50.23
C ALA A 98 34.30 16.14 50.10
N PRO A 99 35.10 15.29 50.78
CA PRO A 99 36.55 15.26 50.59
C PRO A 99 36.91 15.05 49.12
N ALA A 100 37.88 15.80 48.60
CA ALA A 100 38.27 15.75 47.18
C ALA A 100 38.58 14.32 46.67
N GLY A 101 39.14 13.47 47.53
CA GLY A 101 39.44 12.06 47.20
C GLY A 101 38.21 11.18 46.97
N ASP A 102 37.03 11.57 47.46
CA ASP A 102 35.79 10.80 47.38
C ASP A 102 34.89 11.21 46.22
N ILE A 103 35.11 12.39 45.62
CA ILE A 103 34.24 12.97 44.58
C ILE A 103 34.05 12.00 43.40
N SER A 104 35.12 11.42 42.87
CA SER A 104 35.06 10.45 41.78
C SER A 104 34.23 9.21 42.12
N GLY A 105 34.35 8.71 43.35
CA GLY A 105 33.56 7.58 43.84
C GLY A 105 32.07 7.93 43.96
N LEU A 106 31.77 9.11 44.48
CA LEU A 106 30.40 9.63 44.59
C LEU A 106 29.76 9.86 43.22
N LEU A 107 30.48 10.44 42.25
CA LEU A 107 30.02 10.61 40.87
C LEU A 107 29.72 9.25 40.22
N GLN A 108 30.61 8.26 40.39
CA GLN A 108 30.40 6.91 39.88
C GLN A 108 29.19 6.23 40.52
N LEU A 109 28.98 6.43 41.83
CA LEU A 109 27.80 5.93 42.53
C LEU A 109 26.52 6.58 41.98
N ALA A 110 26.52 7.89 41.80
CA ALA A 110 25.38 8.63 41.26
C ALA A 110 25.03 8.21 39.83
N ALA A 111 26.03 8.08 38.96
CA ALA A 111 25.84 7.58 37.59
C ALA A 111 25.37 6.12 37.51
N ASN A 112 25.41 5.38 38.62
CA ASN A 112 25.00 3.98 38.68
C ASN A 112 23.58 3.78 39.25
N CYS A 113 23.01 4.81 39.89
CA CYS A 113 21.70 4.76 40.57
C CYS A 113 20.53 4.87 39.58
N THR A 114 19.49 4.04 39.74
CA THR A 114 18.32 3.98 38.84
C THR A 114 17.36 5.18 38.96
N GLN A 115 17.34 5.88 40.09
CA GLN A 115 16.41 6.99 40.36
C GLN A 115 16.68 8.26 39.54
N PHE A 116 17.79 8.31 38.81
CA PHE A 116 18.16 9.47 38.00
C PHE A 116 17.23 9.69 36.79
N GLU A 117 16.39 8.73 36.42
CA GLU A 117 15.43 8.91 35.30
C GLU A 117 14.06 9.45 35.73
N THR A 118 13.65 9.27 36.99
CA THR A 118 12.28 9.56 37.44
C THR A 118 11.98 11.03 37.72
N VAL A 119 12.96 11.94 37.69
CA VAL A 119 12.76 13.36 38.03
C VAL A 119 12.97 14.25 36.79
N ASN A 120 11.90 14.40 36.01
CA ASN A 120 11.91 14.86 34.61
C ASN A 120 12.30 16.35 34.35
N SER A 121 12.80 17.08 35.35
CA SER A 121 13.31 18.46 35.16
C SER A 121 14.52 18.78 36.03
N GLN A 122 14.50 18.36 37.29
CA GLN A 122 15.61 18.59 38.25
C GLN A 122 16.86 17.77 37.92
N CYS A 123 16.73 16.67 37.16
CA CYS A 123 17.88 15.85 36.77
C CYS A 123 18.85 16.57 35.82
N SER A 124 18.42 17.57 35.05
CA SER A 124 19.35 18.31 34.18
C SER A 124 20.27 19.23 34.98
N GLU A 125 19.75 19.86 36.04
CA GLU A 125 20.56 20.71 36.93
C GLU A 125 21.51 19.86 37.76
N ALA A 126 21.02 18.74 38.32
CA ALA A 126 21.86 17.79 39.03
C ALA A 126 22.96 17.19 38.13
N ALA A 127 22.64 16.84 36.88
CA ALA A 127 23.62 16.37 35.91
C ALA A 127 24.69 17.42 35.57
N ALA A 128 24.28 18.68 35.37
CA ALA A 128 25.20 19.77 35.12
C ALA A 128 26.13 19.99 36.31
N ALA A 129 25.57 20.05 37.51
CA ALA A 129 26.34 20.28 38.72
C ALA A 129 27.28 19.10 39.03
N MET A 130 26.87 17.86 38.75
CA MET A 130 27.76 16.70 38.82
C MET A 130 28.91 16.77 37.80
N ALA A 131 28.65 17.26 36.59
CA ALA A 131 29.70 17.43 35.59
C ALA A 131 30.69 18.53 36.00
N ASP A 132 30.20 19.62 36.62
CA ASP A 132 31.03 20.73 37.12
C ASP A 132 31.91 20.32 38.31
N LEU A 133 31.52 19.28 39.06
CA LEU A 133 32.31 18.70 40.14
C LEU A 133 33.45 17.80 39.65
N LEU A 134 33.53 17.49 38.35
CA LEU A 134 34.59 16.66 37.82
C LEU A 134 35.93 17.42 37.90
N PRO A 135 36.94 16.90 38.65
CA PRO A 135 38.22 17.59 38.77
C PRO A 135 38.88 17.80 37.41
N ALA A 136 39.54 18.95 37.22
CA ALA A 136 40.28 19.23 35.98
C ALA A 136 41.43 18.24 35.75
N ASP A 137 41.93 17.61 36.82
CA ASP A 137 42.96 16.58 36.86
C ASP A 137 42.40 15.16 37.04
N ALA A 138 41.10 14.96 36.79
CA ALA A 138 40.47 13.65 36.89
C ALA A 138 41.19 12.62 36.01
N GLN A 139 41.50 11.45 36.58
CA GLN A 139 42.21 10.41 35.85
C GLN A 139 41.39 9.93 34.63
N PRO A 140 42.03 9.69 33.48
CA PRO A 140 41.33 9.31 32.25
C PRO A 140 40.42 8.08 32.42
N ASP A 141 40.87 7.06 33.16
CA ASP A 141 40.11 5.83 33.37
C ASP A 141 38.84 6.05 34.20
N VAL A 142 38.87 6.99 35.15
CA VAL A 142 37.71 7.38 35.96
C VAL A 142 36.68 8.07 35.07
N VAL A 143 37.12 9.04 34.28
CA VAL A 143 36.26 9.81 33.37
C VAL A 143 35.58 8.91 32.34
N GLN A 144 36.35 8.04 31.68
CA GLN A 144 35.85 7.10 30.69
C GLN A 144 34.84 6.12 31.30
N ARG A 145 35.14 5.57 32.48
CA ARG A 145 34.26 4.64 33.20
C ARG A 145 32.96 5.31 33.64
N LEU A 146 33.04 6.52 34.17
CA LEU A 146 31.87 7.30 34.61
C LEU A 146 30.93 7.55 33.45
N LEU A 147 31.47 8.00 32.32
CA LEU A 147 30.72 8.27 31.11
C LEU A 147 30.08 7.00 30.51
N ALA A 148 30.85 5.92 30.39
CA ALA A 148 30.33 4.63 29.93
C ALA A 148 29.22 4.11 30.86
N THR A 149 29.34 4.35 32.16
CA THR A 149 28.30 4.02 33.15
C THR A 149 27.05 4.84 32.92
N ALA A 150 27.18 6.17 32.81
CA ALA A 150 26.06 7.05 32.53
C ALA A 150 25.33 6.64 31.24
N ALA A 151 26.07 6.30 30.17
CA ALA A 151 25.50 5.85 28.90
C ALA A 151 24.81 4.48 29.02
N LYS A 152 25.45 3.50 29.66
CA LYS A 152 24.87 2.16 29.91
C LYS A 152 23.61 2.23 30.77
N ARG A 153 23.58 3.16 31.72
CA ARG A 153 22.43 3.47 32.60
C ARG A 153 21.42 4.42 31.97
N GLN A 154 21.71 4.90 30.77
CA GLN A 154 20.83 5.77 30.01
C GLN A 154 20.53 7.11 30.70
N HIS A 155 21.47 7.60 31.51
CA HIS A 155 21.39 8.93 32.11
C HIS A 155 21.73 10.01 31.07
N LEU A 156 20.83 10.22 30.11
CA LEU A 156 21.03 11.10 28.96
C LEU A 156 21.45 12.53 29.35
N PRO A 157 20.86 13.18 30.39
CA PRO A 157 21.31 14.51 30.81
C PRO A 157 22.76 14.51 31.29
N LEU A 158 23.16 13.48 32.05
CA LEU A 158 24.54 13.36 32.55
C LEU A 158 25.51 13.11 31.40
N VAL A 159 25.19 12.21 30.47
CA VAL A 159 26.01 12.01 29.25
C VAL A 159 26.17 13.32 28.49
N LYS A 160 25.08 14.08 28.29
CA LYS A 160 25.10 15.38 27.61
C LYS A 160 26.00 16.39 28.33
N CYS A 161 25.87 16.55 29.64
CA CYS A 161 26.67 17.49 30.43
C CYS A 161 28.16 17.07 30.44
N MET A 162 28.45 15.79 30.66
CA MET A 162 29.81 15.26 30.61
C MET A 162 30.45 15.46 29.23
N MET A 163 29.72 15.23 28.14
CA MET A 163 30.23 15.46 26.77
C MET A 163 30.60 16.92 26.49
N ALA A 164 29.98 17.87 27.19
CA ALA A 164 30.30 19.29 27.07
C ALA A 164 31.52 19.69 27.93
N HIS A 165 31.95 18.85 28.88
CA HIS A 165 33.01 19.19 29.82
C HIS A 165 34.42 19.00 29.20
N PRO A 166 35.32 20.01 29.26
CA PRO A 166 36.63 19.94 28.61
C PRO A 166 37.51 18.77 29.06
N ALA A 167 37.55 18.48 30.37
CA ALA A 167 38.34 17.35 30.90
C ALA A 167 37.85 16.00 30.36
N VAL A 168 36.55 15.87 30.08
CA VAL A 168 35.98 14.67 29.47
C VAL A 168 36.44 14.55 28.03
N GLN A 169 36.36 15.63 27.26
CA GLN A 169 36.78 15.63 25.86
C GLN A 169 38.29 15.34 25.68
N GLN A 170 39.13 15.80 26.62
CA GLN A 170 40.58 15.56 26.59
C GLN A 170 40.97 14.10 26.86
N HIS A 171 40.15 13.37 27.63
CA HIS A 171 40.45 12.00 28.06
C HIS A 171 39.65 10.93 27.31
N LEU A 172 38.75 11.34 26.42
CA LEU A 172 37.91 10.42 25.69
C LEU A 172 38.66 9.81 24.51
N ASP A 173 38.80 8.48 24.53
CA ASP A 173 39.34 7.72 23.40
C ASP A 173 38.24 7.12 22.52
N ALA A 174 38.65 6.60 21.36
CA ALA A 174 37.73 6.02 20.38
C ALA A 174 36.99 4.79 20.91
N ALA A 175 37.65 3.95 21.73
CA ALA A 175 37.04 2.74 22.28
C ALA A 175 35.91 3.06 23.26
N THR A 176 36.13 4.04 24.14
CA THR A 176 35.12 4.54 25.06
C THR A 176 33.98 5.21 24.31
N MET A 177 34.30 5.99 23.26
CA MET A 177 33.29 6.60 22.40
C MET A 177 32.40 5.55 21.71
N GLU A 178 32.99 4.49 21.15
CA GLU A 178 32.25 3.36 20.56
C GLU A 178 31.32 2.71 21.59
N ALA A 179 31.80 2.48 22.82
CA ALA A 179 31.00 1.89 23.89
C ALA A 179 29.80 2.78 24.27
N VAL A 180 30.03 4.09 24.44
CA VAL A 180 28.98 5.07 24.75
C VAL A 180 27.92 5.10 23.65
N LEU A 181 28.31 5.27 22.39
CA LEU A 181 27.37 5.27 21.26
C LEU A 181 26.62 3.93 21.15
N GLY A 182 27.32 2.81 21.39
CA GLY A 182 26.73 1.49 21.41
C GLY A 182 25.67 1.32 22.50
N HIS A 183 25.87 1.91 23.68
CA HIS A 183 24.87 1.93 24.76
C HIS A 183 23.67 2.82 24.45
N LEU A 184 23.90 4.00 23.83
CA LEU A 184 22.81 4.87 23.39
C LEU A 184 21.94 4.19 22.33
N LEU A 185 22.55 3.47 21.36
CA LEU A 185 21.83 2.67 20.37
C LEU A 185 21.09 1.46 20.97
N ALA A 186 21.49 1.00 22.15
CA ALA A 186 20.84 -0.13 22.83
C ALA A 186 19.51 0.24 23.50
N ARG A 187 19.14 1.54 23.54
CA ARG A 187 17.88 2.03 24.10
C ARG A 187 16.77 2.07 23.04
N PRO A 188 15.48 1.94 23.40
CA PRO A 188 14.39 2.35 22.53
C PRO A 188 14.57 3.82 22.10
N VAL A 189 14.44 4.10 20.80
CA VAL A 189 14.83 5.41 20.29
C VAL A 189 13.73 6.44 20.54
N ASP A 190 14.04 7.41 21.38
CA ASP A 190 13.27 8.63 21.60
C ASP A 190 14.04 9.87 21.10
N PHE A 191 13.38 11.03 21.11
CA PHE A 191 13.96 12.28 20.63
C PHE A 191 15.17 12.75 21.45
N ASP A 192 15.21 12.47 22.75
CA ASP A 192 16.31 12.89 23.61
C ASP A 192 17.54 12.00 23.39
N VAL A 193 17.37 10.70 23.17
CA VAL A 193 18.47 9.82 22.76
C VAL A 193 19.03 10.28 21.42
N ALA A 194 18.18 10.60 20.44
CA ALA A 194 18.60 11.15 19.15
C ALA A 194 19.47 12.41 19.31
N ARG A 195 18.99 13.37 20.11
CA ARG A 195 19.68 14.62 20.41
C ARG A 195 21.03 14.39 21.10
N VAL A 196 21.07 13.54 22.13
CA VAL A 196 22.31 13.27 22.89
C VAL A 196 23.32 12.49 22.03
N PHE A 197 22.86 11.51 21.25
CA PHE A 197 23.69 10.78 20.31
C PHE A 197 24.34 11.73 19.29
N LYS A 198 23.55 12.60 18.66
CA LYS A 198 24.06 13.59 17.70
C LYS A 198 25.05 14.55 18.33
N GLY A 199 24.81 14.99 19.55
CA GLY A 199 25.76 15.81 20.32
C GLY A 199 27.06 15.06 20.61
N THR A 200 26.96 13.78 20.96
CA THR A 200 28.11 12.90 21.26
C THR A 200 28.99 12.67 20.03
N CYS A 201 28.38 12.51 18.85
CA CYS A 201 29.11 12.38 17.58
C CYS A 201 29.85 13.67 17.15
N ARG A 202 29.56 14.83 17.75
CA ARG A 202 30.25 16.11 17.45
C ARG A 202 31.54 16.30 18.25
N VAL A 203 31.80 15.45 19.25
CA VAL A 203 33.01 15.53 20.08
C VAL A 203 34.22 15.04 19.28
N PRO A 204 35.42 15.65 19.42
CA PRO A 204 36.60 15.28 18.62
C PRO A 204 36.95 13.79 18.65
N ALA A 205 36.75 13.11 19.78
CA ALA A 205 36.99 11.68 19.92
C ALA A 205 36.14 10.81 18.96
N ALA A 206 34.96 11.29 18.53
CA ALA A 206 34.14 10.59 17.53
C ALA A 206 34.79 10.56 16.14
N ALA A 207 35.61 11.57 15.80
CA ALA A 207 36.39 11.57 14.56
C ALA A 207 37.51 10.51 14.57
N GLY A 208 37.92 10.05 15.75
CA GLY A 208 38.91 8.98 15.93
C GLY A 208 38.32 7.57 15.88
N LEU A 209 37.00 7.40 15.71
CA LEU A 209 36.39 6.08 15.53
C LEU A 209 36.94 5.42 14.25
N GLY A 210 37.29 4.14 14.32
CA GLY A 210 37.67 3.36 13.15
C GLY A 210 36.47 2.95 12.30
N SER A 211 36.70 2.60 11.02
CA SER A 211 35.67 2.10 10.11
C SER A 211 34.93 0.88 10.66
N ASP A 212 35.65 -0.08 11.27
CA ASP A 212 35.06 -1.27 11.90
C ASP A 212 34.10 -0.92 13.05
N ALA A 213 34.41 0.13 13.82
CA ALA A 213 33.56 0.59 14.91
C ALA A 213 32.27 1.23 14.36
N ILE A 214 32.39 2.09 13.34
CA ILE A 214 31.25 2.69 12.66
C ILE A 214 30.36 1.61 12.03
N GLU A 215 30.95 0.61 11.39
CA GLU A 215 30.21 -0.51 10.81
C GLU A 215 29.41 -1.28 11.86
N ARG A 216 30.03 -1.62 13.01
CA ARG A 216 29.32 -2.28 14.12
C ARG A 216 28.18 -1.43 14.68
N LEU A 217 28.38 -0.12 14.80
CA LEU A 217 27.35 0.80 15.27
C LEU A 217 26.19 0.92 14.26
N LEU A 218 26.49 1.04 12.97
CA LEU A 218 25.49 1.07 11.90
C LEU A 218 24.73 -0.26 11.80
N LEU A 219 25.39 -1.42 11.93
CA LEU A 219 24.73 -2.72 11.99
C LEU A 219 23.75 -2.80 13.18
N ARG A 220 24.16 -2.32 14.36
CA ARG A 220 23.27 -2.24 15.53
C ARG A 220 22.08 -1.33 15.29
N ALA A 221 22.30 -0.18 14.65
CA ALA A 221 21.23 0.76 14.29
C ALA A 221 20.25 0.13 13.29
N ALA A 222 20.76 -0.49 12.23
CA ALA A 222 19.97 -1.15 11.18
C ALA A 222 19.10 -2.28 11.75
N VAL A 223 19.66 -3.13 12.64
CA VAL A 223 18.93 -4.24 13.26
C VAL A 223 17.80 -3.77 14.17
N ARG A 224 17.91 -2.58 14.78
CA ARG A 224 16.91 -2.04 15.72
C ARG A 224 15.85 -1.14 15.09
N SER A 225 15.97 -0.82 13.81
CA SER A 225 15.18 0.18 13.07
C SER A 225 13.66 -0.04 12.98
N ALA A 226 13.09 -1.03 13.68
CA ALA A 226 11.74 -1.50 13.41
C ALA A 226 10.60 -0.50 13.73
N PHE A 227 10.82 0.62 14.47
CA PHE A 227 9.69 1.41 14.98
C PHE A 227 9.85 2.94 15.20
N SER A 228 10.96 3.61 14.86
CA SER A 228 11.09 5.07 15.17
C SER A 228 11.81 5.87 14.08
N CYS A 229 11.24 7.03 13.71
CA CYS A 229 11.86 8.02 12.82
C CYS A 229 13.20 8.56 13.36
N CYS A 230 13.47 8.39 14.65
CA CYS A 230 14.73 8.83 15.24
C CYS A 230 15.94 7.95 14.87
N VAL A 231 15.72 6.70 14.40
CA VAL A 231 16.82 5.81 13.96
C VAL A 231 17.53 6.36 12.71
N GLU A 232 16.81 7.17 11.95
CA GLU A 232 17.28 7.84 10.74
C GLU A 232 18.41 8.80 11.07
N GLU A 233 18.25 9.60 12.12
CA GLU A 233 19.26 10.55 12.58
C GLU A 233 20.55 9.83 13.00
N PHE A 234 20.46 8.63 13.58
CA PHE A 234 21.65 7.86 13.96
C PHE A 234 22.44 7.40 12.74
N SER A 235 21.76 6.78 11.77
CA SER A 235 22.43 6.25 10.58
C SER A 235 23.08 7.39 9.79
N GLN A 236 22.36 8.48 9.59
CA GLN A 236 22.88 9.66 8.93
C GLN A 236 24.08 10.26 9.68
N THR A 237 23.96 10.48 11.01
CA THR A 237 25.04 11.06 11.80
C THR A 237 26.30 10.17 11.78
N LEU A 238 26.15 8.85 11.85
CA LEU A 238 27.27 7.91 11.77
C LEU A 238 27.91 7.89 10.37
N CYS A 239 27.11 7.99 9.31
CA CYS A 239 27.60 8.12 7.95
C CYS A 239 28.37 9.43 7.73
N GLU A 240 27.95 10.54 8.36
CA GLU A 240 28.61 11.86 8.28
C GLU A 240 29.99 11.91 8.97
N LEU A 241 30.32 10.94 9.84
CA LEU A 241 31.63 10.88 10.49
C LEU A 241 32.75 10.52 9.48
N PRO A 242 34.00 10.98 9.69
CA PRO A 242 35.11 10.69 8.78
C PRO A 242 35.26 9.20 8.48
N ALA A 243 35.24 8.33 9.49
CA ALA A 243 35.34 6.88 9.26
C ALA A 243 34.10 6.26 8.60
N GLY A 244 32.93 6.89 8.70
CA GLY A 244 31.73 6.53 7.94
C GLY A 244 31.90 6.78 6.45
N GLN A 245 32.51 7.90 6.08
CA GLN A 245 32.83 8.25 4.69
C GLN A 245 33.91 7.35 4.07
N HIS A 246 34.73 6.68 4.89
CA HIS A 246 35.79 5.75 4.47
C HIS A 246 35.43 4.27 4.71
N LEU A 247 34.15 3.93 4.85
CA LEU A 247 33.73 2.53 4.89
C LEU A 247 34.10 1.84 3.57
N SER A 248 34.49 0.56 3.65
CA SER A 248 34.75 -0.23 2.45
C SER A 248 33.44 -0.61 1.75
N SER A 249 33.50 -0.88 0.44
CA SER A 249 32.33 -1.38 -0.31
C SER A 249 31.76 -2.67 0.28
N ALA A 250 32.61 -3.57 0.79
CA ALA A 250 32.19 -4.78 1.49
C ALA A 250 31.46 -4.51 2.81
N ALA A 251 31.83 -3.46 3.55
CA ALA A 251 31.13 -3.04 4.75
C ALA A 251 29.76 -2.44 4.39
N VAL A 252 29.72 -1.55 3.39
CA VAL A 252 28.47 -0.95 2.88
C VAL A 252 27.51 -2.02 2.35
N GLN A 253 28.00 -3.03 1.62
CA GLN A 253 27.20 -4.16 1.16
C GLN A 253 26.53 -4.90 2.33
N ARG A 254 27.28 -5.25 3.38
CA ARG A 254 26.72 -5.96 4.56
C ARG A 254 25.70 -5.10 5.30
N LEU A 255 25.94 -3.79 5.40
CA LEU A 255 25.02 -2.84 5.99
C LEU A 255 23.72 -2.70 5.18
N LEU A 256 23.84 -2.58 3.86
CA LEU A 256 22.69 -2.56 2.95
C LEU A 256 21.92 -3.88 3.03
N GLN A 257 22.59 -5.04 3.06
CA GLN A 257 21.93 -6.33 3.19
C GLN A 257 21.14 -6.45 4.50
N ALA A 258 21.72 -5.98 5.61
CA ALA A 258 21.04 -5.92 6.90
C ALA A 258 19.84 -4.95 6.89
N ALA A 259 19.95 -3.81 6.20
CA ALA A 259 18.88 -2.82 6.07
C ALA A 259 17.76 -3.31 5.14
N VAL A 260 18.07 -3.85 3.96
CA VAL A 260 17.11 -4.45 3.02
C VAL A 260 16.34 -5.57 3.70
N GLY A 261 17.02 -6.40 4.50
CA GLY A 261 16.41 -7.50 5.25
C GLY A 261 15.32 -7.10 6.25
N ARG A 262 15.09 -5.80 6.46
CA ARG A 262 14.11 -5.24 7.39
C ARG A 262 13.18 -4.31 6.63
N SER A 263 11.89 -4.56 6.67
CA SER A 263 10.87 -3.82 5.90
C SER A 263 10.71 -2.31 6.21
N LYS A 264 11.48 -1.75 7.16
CA LYS A 264 11.35 -0.35 7.63
C LYS A 264 12.67 0.42 7.61
N GLY A 265 13.68 -0.07 6.89
CA GLY A 265 15.04 0.48 6.87
C GLY A 265 15.29 1.63 5.89
N TYR A 266 14.27 2.21 5.25
CA TYR A 266 14.48 3.02 4.03
C TYR A 266 15.40 4.25 4.19
N ARG A 267 15.36 4.98 5.32
CA ARG A 267 16.29 6.12 5.52
C ARG A 267 17.69 5.69 5.88
N CYS A 268 17.84 4.57 6.61
CA CYS A 268 19.15 3.97 6.83
C CYS A 268 19.77 3.60 5.48
N MET A 269 18.96 2.97 4.60
CA MET A 269 19.37 2.69 3.24
C MET A 269 19.71 3.95 2.45
N GLN A 270 18.90 5.01 2.53
CA GLN A 270 19.20 6.27 1.85
C GLN A 270 20.55 6.85 2.30
N ALA A 271 20.85 6.86 3.60
CA ALA A 271 22.13 7.32 4.13
C ALA A 271 23.30 6.43 3.65
N LEU A 272 23.11 5.10 3.64
CA LEU A 272 24.12 4.15 3.15
C LEU A 272 24.35 4.28 1.63
N CYS A 273 23.31 4.52 0.85
CA CYS A 273 23.39 4.76 -0.60
C CYS A 273 24.10 6.08 -0.94
N GLN A 274 24.14 7.05 -0.01
CA GLN A 274 24.87 8.31 -0.19
C GLN A 274 26.37 8.21 0.13
N LEU A 275 26.84 7.12 0.72
CA LEU A 275 28.26 6.94 1.01
C LEU A 275 29.07 6.74 -0.28
N PRO A 276 30.32 7.26 -0.38
CA PRO A 276 31.15 7.08 -1.58
C PRO A 276 31.33 5.61 -1.99
N ALA A 277 31.51 4.72 -1.03
CA ALA A 277 31.70 3.29 -1.27
C ALA A 277 30.44 2.57 -1.81
N SER A 278 29.25 3.20 -1.79
CA SER A 278 28.06 2.65 -2.45
C SER A 278 28.20 2.66 -3.97
N ALA A 279 28.95 3.63 -4.52
CA ALA A 279 29.26 3.71 -5.94
C ALA A 279 30.24 2.62 -6.41
N GLU A 280 30.97 2.02 -5.47
CA GLU A 280 31.94 0.95 -5.72
C GLU A 280 31.34 -0.46 -5.52
N LEU A 281 30.03 -0.57 -5.27
CA LEU A 281 29.38 -1.87 -5.13
C LEU A 281 29.48 -2.66 -6.44
N SER A 282 29.82 -3.94 -6.32
CA SER A 282 29.82 -4.83 -7.49
C SER A 282 28.40 -5.03 -8.02
N VAL A 283 28.29 -5.29 -9.32
CA VAL A 283 27.04 -5.60 -10.01
C VAL A 283 26.35 -6.82 -9.36
N ASP A 284 27.14 -7.82 -8.95
CA ASP A 284 26.63 -9.03 -8.29
C ASP A 284 26.03 -8.72 -6.92
N ALA A 285 26.72 -7.91 -6.11
CA ALA A 285 26.22 -7.47 -4.81
C ALA A 285 24.92 -6.67 -4.94
N LEU A 286 24.86 -5.75 -5.91
CA LEU A 286 23.67 -4.96 -6.18
C LEU A 286 22.50 -5.83 -6.65
N SER A 287 22.77 -6.79 -7.54
CA SER A 287 21.78 -7.77 -8.01
C SER A 287 21.18 -8.55 -6.85
N GLU A 288 22.02 -9.06 -5.93
CA GLU A 288 21.56 -9.78 -4.74
C GLU A 288 20.66 -8.88 -3.85
N LEU A 289 21.08 -7.63 -3.59
CA LEU A 289 20.31 -6.68 -2.80
C LEU A 289 18.95 -6.36 -3.44
N LEU A 290 18.92 -6.14 -4.76
CA LEU A 290 17.68 -5.91 -5.50
C LEU A 290 16.76 -7.14 -5.41
N GLN A 291 17.29 -8.35 -5.61
CA GLN A 291 16.51 -9.58 -5.46
C GLN A 291 15.92 -9.77 -4.06
N ILE A 292 16.65 -9.39 -2.99
CA ILE A 292 16.13 -9.43 -1.63
C ILE A 292 15.03 -8.37 -1.47
N SER A 293 15.24 -7.13 -1.96
CA SER A 293 14.25 -6.06 -1.86
C SER A 293 12.93 -6.37 -2.58
N THR A 294 13.01 -6.95 -3.79
CA THR A 294 11.85 -7.37 -4.59
C THR A 294 11.09 -8.50 -3.90
N ARG A 295 11.78 -9.50 -3.34
CA ARG A 295 11.14 -10.60 -2.58
C ARG A 295 10.44 -10.14 -1.32
N GLN A 296 10.88 -9.03 -0.73
CA GLN A 296 10.25 -8.45 0.46
C GLN A 296 9.21 -7.39 0.13
N SER A 297 8.94 -7.14 -1.16
CA SER A 297 8.06 -6.07 -1.64
C SER A 297 8.39 -4.70 -1.01
N SER A 298 9.67 -4.43 -0.78
CA SER A 298 10.11 -3.15 -0.24
C SER A 298 10.39 -2.18 -1.38
N GLU A 299 9.33 -1.49 -1.76
CA GLU A 299 9.26 -0.56 -2.87
C GLU A 299 10.35 0.53 -2.82
N GLU A 300 10.53 1.17 -1.67
CA GLU A 300 11.50 2.26 -1.49
C GLU A 300 12.95 1.76 -1.61
N HIS A 301 13.20 0.51 -1.19
CA HIS A 301 14.53 -0.06 -1.24
C HIS A 301 14.99 -0.30 -2.67
N ALA A 302 14.13 -0.88 -3.50
CA ALA A 302 14.42 -1.08 -4.91
C ALA A 302 14.69 0.27 -5.61
N TYR A 303 13.91 1.30 -5.29
CA TYR A 303 14.10 2.64 -5.84
C TYR A 303 15.49 3.22 -5.52
N GLN A 304 15.92 3.17 -4.25
CA GLN A 304 17.24 3.68 -3.85
C GLN A 304 18.38 2.88 -4.48
N LEU A 305 18.27 1.55 -4.50
CA LEU A 305 19.28 0.66 -5.08
C LEU A 305 19.42 0.86 -6.60
N CYS A 306 18.32 1.04 -7.33
CA CYS A 306 18.35 1.37 -8.76
C CYS A 306 18.96 2.75 -9.05
N GLY A 307 19.03 3.65 -8.06
CA GLY A 307 19.70 4.95 -8.18
C GLY A 307 21.23 4.89 -8.09
N LEU A 308 21.82 3.74 -7.74
CA LEU A 308 23.27 3.60 -7.61
C LEU A 308 23.94 3.46 -8.99
N PRO A 309 25.19 3.98 -9.16
CA PRO A 309 25.90 3.90 -10.44
C PRO A 309 26.05 2.47 -11.00
N SER A 310 26.25 1.49 -10.12
CA SER A 310 26.36 0.08 -10.51
C SER A 310 25.06 -0.50 -11.08
N ALA A 311 23.90 0.14 -10.85
CA ALA A 311 22.63 -0.29 -11.42
C ALA A 311 22.62 -0.16 -12.95
N ALA A 312 23.28 0.88 -13.47
CA ALA A 312 23.45 1.09 -14.90
C ALA A 312 24.39 0.05 -15.55
N GLN A 313 25.04 -0.81 -14.77
CA GLN A 313 25.92 -1.89 -15.26
C GLN A 313 25.27 -3.27 -15.13
N LEU A 314 24.01 -3.37 -14.69
CA LEU A 314 23.29 -4.64 -14.64
C LEU A 314 23.24 -5.29 -16.03
N SER A 315 23.26 -6.62 -16.09
CA SER A 315 23.00 -7.32 -17.34
C SER A 315 21.52 -7.22 -17.70
N SER A 316 21.21 -7.30 -19.01
CA SER A 316 19.82 -7.37 -19.49
C SER A 316 19.08 -8.56 -18.87
N GLU A 317 19.74 -9.72 -18.74
CA GLU A 317 19.16 -10.91 -18.11
C GLU A 317 18.78 -10.68 -16.64
N THR A 318 19.65 -10.05 -15.85
CA THR A 318 19.36 -9.73 -14.45
C THR A 318 18.21 -8.73 -14.35
N ALA A 319 18.19 -7.69 -15.20
CA ALA A 319 17.09 -6.73 -15.24
C ALA A 319 15.76 -7.40 -15.60
N MET A 320 15.75 -8.34 -16.57
CA MET A 320 14.57 -9.14 -16.92
C MET A 320 14.08 -9.98 -15.73
N GLN A 321 14.97 -10.68 -15.03
CA GLN A 321 14.62 -11.50 -13.86
C GLN A 321 14.02 -10.65 -12.73
N LEU A 322 14.63 -9.50 -12.43
CA LEU A 322 14.16 -8.57 -11.40
C LEU A 322 12.81 -7.93 -11.76
N LEU A 323 12.61 -7.54 -13.02
CA LEU A 323 11.33 -7.01 -13.50
C LEU A 323 10.21 -8.05 -13.38
N ARG A 324 10.48 -9.30 -13.81
CA ARG A 324 9.52 -10.40 -13.67
C ARG A 324 9.11 -10.61 -12.22
N ALA A 325 10.09 -10.76 -11.33
CA ALA A 325 9.82 -10.92 -9.91
C ALA A 325 9.04 -9.71 -9.33
N SER A 326 9.36 -8.49 -9.76
CA SER A 326 8.67 -7.28 -9.28
C SER A 326 7.21 -7.22 -9.72
N VAL A 327 6.92 -7.63 -10.96
CA VAL A 327 5.55 -7.76 -11.48
C VAL A 327 4.77 -8.83 -10.73
N GLU A 328 5.37 -10.01 -10.52
CA GLU A 328 4.75 -11.13 -9.79
C GLU A 328 4.45 -10.79 -8.33
N GLN A 329 5.29 -9.96 -7.69
CA GLN A 329 5.03 -9.45 -6.34
C GLN A 329 4.08 -8.23 -6.31
N GLY A 330 3.77 -7.64 -7.47
CA GLY A 330 2.97 -6.42 -7.58
C GLY A 330 3.65 -5.17 -7.02
N SER A 331 4.99 -5.12 -7.02
CA SER A 331 5.78 -4.01 -6.49
C SER A 331 5.94 -2.89 -7.52
N THR A 332 5.02 -1.94 -7.54
CA THR A 332 4.95 -0.88 -8.55
C THR A 332 6.20 0.00 -8.57
N GLN A 333 6.72 0.41 -7.41
CA GLN A 333 7.92 1.25 -7.37
C GLN A 333 9.17 0.49 -7.84
N SER A 334 9.27 -0.82 -7.56
CA SER A 334 10.35 -1.64 -8.11
C SER A 334 10.27 -1.72 -9.63
N VAL A 335 9.07 -1.93 -10.19
CA VAL A 335 8.87 -1.91 -11.65
C VAL A 335 9.26 -0.55 -12.22
N SER A 336 8.75 0.56 -11.69
CA SER A 336 9.08 1.91 -12.17
C SER A 336 10.58 2.20 -12.08
N ALA A 337 11.23 1.84 -10.97
CA ALA A 337 12.67 2.05 -10.79
C ALA A 337 13.49 1.22 -11.79
N LEU A 338 13.15 -0.04 -12.00
CA LEU A 338 13.84 -0.92 -12.96
C LEU A 338 13.58 -0.49 -14.41
N CYS A 339 12.39 0.00 -14.73
CA CYS A 339 12.04 0.56 -16.05
C CYS A 339 12.84 1.82 -16.41
N ARG A 340 13.42 2.53 -15.43
CA ARG A 340 14.27 3.72 -15.66
C ARG A 340 15.74 3.37 -15.91
N LEU A 341 16.14 2.11 -15.77
CA LEU A 341 17.51 1.69 -16.02
C LEU A 341 17.81 1.64 -17.53
N PRO A 342 19.04 1.95 -17.97
CA PRO A 342 19.42 1.86 -19.40
C PRO A 342 19.16 0.48 -20.03
N GLN A 343 19.25 -0.57 -19.23
CA GLN A 343 18.99 -1.95 -19.62
C GLN A 343 17.53 -2.16 -20.04
N ALA A 344 16.58 -1.38 -19.50
CA ALA A 344 15.18 -1.46 -19.85
C ALA A 344 14.92 -1.08 -21.32
N GLU A 345 15.77 -0.23 -21.90
CA GLU A 345 15.72 0.13 -23.32
C GLU A 345 16.14 -1.02 -24.24
N GLN A 346 16.91 -1.98 -23.72
CA GLN A 346 17.41 -3.14 -24.47
C GLN A 346 16.47 -4.36 -24.38
N LEU A 347 15.35 -4.24 -23.68
CA LEU A 347 14.38 -5.33 -23.55
C LEU A 347 13.72 -5.61 -24.89
N THR A 348 13.44 -6.88 -25.16
CA THR A 348 12.69 -7.26 -26.35
C THR A 348 11.21 -6.97 -26.16
N ALA A 349 10.52 -6.59 -27.24
CA ALA A 349 9.08 -6.35 -27.22
C ALA A 349 8.31 -7.57 -26.68
N GLY A 350 8.69 -8.78 -27.11
CA GLY A 350 8.06 -10.03 -26.64
C GLY A 350 8.17 -10.24 -25.14
N PHE A 351 9.33 -9.93 -24.53
CA PHE A 351 9.49 -10.04 -23.08
C PHE A 351 8.64 -9.01 -22.33
N VAL A 352 8.64 -7.74 -22.78
CA VAL A 352 7.84 -6.70 -22.13
C VAL A 352 6.35 -7.03 -22.23
N LEU A 353 5.86 -7.50 -23.38
CA LEU A 353 4.46 -7.92 -23.53
C LEU A 353 4.10 -9.11 -22.62
N GLN A 354 5.01 -10.07 -22.40
CA GLN A 354 4.79 -11.14 -21.41
C GLN A 354 4.66 -10.59 -19.98
N LEU A 355 5.46 -9.60 -19.61
CA LEU A 355 5.34 -8.93 -18.31
C LEU A 355 4.03 -8.15 -18.19
N VAL A 356 3.63 -7.44 -19.25
CA VAL A 356 2.34 -6.73 -19.27
C VAL A 356 1.19 -7.72 -19.14
N GLN A 357 1.25 -8.87 -19.83
CA GLN A 357 0.26 -9.93 -19.69
C GLN A 357 0.17 -10.43 -18.25
N ALA A 358 1.30 -10.76 -17.62
CA ALA A 358 1.33 -11.19 -16.23
C ALA A 358 0.76 -10.12 -15.28
N ALA A 359 1.08 -8.85 -15.50
CA ALA A 359 0.55 -7.73 -14.72
C ALA A 359 -0.97 -7.57 -14.91
N VAL A 360 -1.47 -7.75 -16.14
CA VAL A 360 -2.90 -7.75 -16.48
C VAL A 360 -3.62 -8.88 -15.76
N GLU A 361 -3.13 -10.12 -15.88
CA GLU A 361 -3.74 -11.31 -15.26
C GLU A 361 -3.81 -11.21 -13.73
N GLN A 362 -2.89 -10.47 -13.11
CA GLN A 362 -2.86 -10.20 -11.67
C GLN A 362 -3.58 -8.90 -11.25
N GLY A 363 -4.13 -8.14 -12.19
CA GLY A 363 -4.82 -6.88 -11.93
C GLY A 363 -3.91 -5.75 -11.41
N ARG A 364 -2.61 -5.77 -11.75
CA ARG A 364 -1.60 -4.77 -11.32
C ARG A 364 -1.54 -3.60 -12.30
N MET A 365 -2.53 -2.72 -12.23
CA MET A 365 -2.71 -1.61 -13.18
C MET A 365 -1.50 -0.68 -13.26
N GLU A 366 -0.88 -0.33 -12.13
CA GLU A 366 0.26 0.59 -12.15
C GLU A 366 1.48 -0.06 -12.82
N CYS A 367 1.68 -1.37 -12.65
CA CYS A 367 2.72 -2.10 -13.38
C CYS A 367 2.46 -2.09 -14.89
N VAL A 368 1.21 -2.27 -15.32
CA VAL A 368 0.83 -2.19 -16.74
C VAL A 368 1.19 -0.82 -17.31
N MET A 369 0.85 0.26 -16.60
CA MET A 369 1.15 1.63 -17.02
C MET A 369 2.65 1.84 -17.22
N GLU A 370 3.48 1.46 -16.24
CA GLU A 370 4.94 1.63 -16.32
C GLU A 370 5.55 0.79 -17.46
N LEU A 371 5.12 -0.48 -17.59
CA LEU A 371 5.63 -1.39 -18.62
C LEU A 371 5.23 -0.96 -20.04
N CYS A 372 4.01 -0.43 -20.21
CA CYS A 372 3.56 0.13 -21.48
C CYS A 372 4.36 1.37 -21.88
N GLY A 373 4.94 2.10 -20.92
CA GLY A 373 5.82 3.25 -21.18
C GLY A 373 7.17 2.89 -21.80
N LEU A 374 7.58 1.62 -21.77
CA LEU A 374 8.88 1.19 -22.28
C LEU A 374 8.96 1.25 -23.82
N PRO A 375 10.12 1.63 -24.41
CA PRO A 375 10.28 1.66 -25.87
C PRO A 375 9.93 0.34 -26.57
N ALA A 376 10.26 -0.79 -25.93
CA ALA A 376 9.97 -2.12 -26.46
C ALA A 376 8.46 -2.43 -26.55
N ALA A 377 7.64 -1.93 -25.60
CA ALA A 377 6.18 -2.03 -25.69
C ALA A 377 5.64 -1.13 -26.80
N GLN A 378 6.19 0.08 -26.94
CA GLN A 378 5.81 1.05 -27.97
C GLN A 378 6.12 0.55 -29.40
N GLN A 379 7.16 -0.26 -29.56
CA GLN A 379 7.58 -0.86 -30.83
C GLN A 379 7.00 -2.26 -31.08
N ALA A 380 6.11 -2.74 -30.22
CA ALA A 380 5.54 -4.07 -30.36
C ALA A 380 4.73 -4.22 -31.66
N GLY A 381 4.63 -5.46 -32.16
CA GLY A 381 3.79 -5.78 -33.31
C GLY A 381 2.29 -5.76 -32.97
N THR A 382 1.46 -5.63 -33.99
CA THR A 382 -0.01 -5.63 -33.87
C THR A 382 -0.56 -6.97 -33.37
N ALA A 383 -0.02 -8.10 -33.86
CA ALA A 383 -0.47 -9.45 -33.48
C ALA A 383 -0.38 -9.73 -31.97
N PRO A 384 0.80 -9.61 -31.30
CA PRO A 384 0.89 -9.89 -29.87
C PRO A 384 0.14 -8.84 -29.02
N THR A 385 -0.01 -7.61 -29.53
CA THR A 385 -0.85 -6.59 -28.87
C THR A 385 -2.34 -6.95 -28.91
N ALA A 386 -2.82 -7.52 -30.02
CA ALA A 386 -4.18 -8.03 -30.14
C ALA A 386 -4.45 -9.20 -29.17
N GLU A 387 -3.50 -10.14 -29.06
CA GLU A 387 -3.57 -11.24 -28.10
C GLU A 387 -3.63 -10.72 -26.65
N LEU A 388 -2.82 -9.72 -26.32
CA LEU A 388 -2.81 -9.09 -25.01
C LEU A 388 -4.13 -8.35 -24.70
N LEU A 389 -4.68 -7.62 -25.68
CA LEU A 389 -5.99 -6.98 -25.54
C LEU A 389 -7.10 -8.01 -25.28
N ALA A 390 -7.05 -9.16 -25.96
CA ALA A 390 -7.99 -10.26 -25.72
C ALA A 390 -7.83 -10.84 -24.30
N ALA A 391 -6.61 -10.92 -23.77
CA ALA A 391 -6.35 -11.41 -22.41
C ALA A 391 -6.94 -10.48 -21.32
N VAL A 392 -6.89 -9.16 -21.52
CA VAL A 392 -7.48 -8.17 -20.59
C VAL A 392 -8.99 -8.39 -20.38
N GLU A 393 -9.68 -8.95 -21.38
CA GLU A 393 -11.10 -9.22 -21.31
C GLU A 393 -11.48 -10.17 -20.17
N GLN A 394 -10.55 -11.04 -19.74
CA GLN A 394 -10.83 -12.04 -18.70
C GLN A 394 -10.92 -11.48 -17.28
N GLY A 395 -10.52 -10.22 -16.99
CA GLY A 395 -10.48 -9.78 -15.58
C GLY A 395 -10.45 -8.30 -15.26
N HIS A 396 -9.75 -7.45 -16.04
CA HIS A 396 -9.33 -6.14 -15.53
C HIS A 396 -9.56 -4.99 -16.51
N SER A 397 -10.75 -4.39 -16.44
CA SER A 397 -11.24 -3.37 -17.39
C SER A 397 -10.45 -2.06 -17.47
N HIS A 398 -9.50 -1.80 -16.57
CA HIS A 398 -8.73 -0.54 -16.58
C HIS A 398 -7.40 -0.65 -17.34
N ALA A 399 -6.80 -1.84 -17.42
CA ALA A 399 -5.54 -2.03 -18.15
C ALA A 399 -5.69 -1.73 -19.65
N ILE A 400 -6.88 -1.97 -20.20
CA ILE A 400 -7.17 -1.77 -21.63
C ILE A 400 -6.97 -0.32 -22.09
N TYR A 401 -7.13 0.67 -21.22
CA TYR A 401 -6.91 2.07 -21.61
C TYR A 401 -5.44 2.30 -21.97
N TYR A 402 -4.52 1.82 -21.14
CA TYR A 402 -3.09 1.91 -21.40
C TYR A 402 -2.66 1.05 -22.60
N LEU A 403 -3.26 -0.12 -22.79
CA LEU A 403 -2.98 -0.94 -23.96
C LEU A 403 -3.48 -0.32 -25.26
N CYS A 404 -4.65 0.33 -25.24
CA CYS A 404 -5.18 1.04 -26.38
C CYS A 404 -4.26 2.20 -26.80
N ASP A 405 -3.52 2.81 -25.87
CA ASP A 405 -2.58 3.89 -26.17
C ASP A 405 -1.30 3.39 -26.87
N LEU A 406 -1.05 2.08 -26.94
CA LEU A 406 0.10 1.53 -27.66
C LEU A 406 -0.03 1.75 -29.18
N PRO A 407 1.05 2.14 -29.89
CA PRO A 407 1.03 2.33 -31.34
C PRO A 407 0.52 1.13 -32.13
N ALA A 408 0.85 -0.08 -31.66
CA ALA A 408 0.37 -1.33 -32.24
C ALA A 408 -1.14 -1.52 -32.13
N ALA A 409 -1.75 -1.08 -31.02
CA ALA A 409 -3.21 -1.11 -30.85
C ALA A 409 -3.89 -0.09 -31.79
N GLN A 410 -3.27 1.07 -31.98
CA GLN A 410 -3.73 2.11 -32.90
C GLN A 410 -3.67 1.67 -34.38
N GLN A 411 -2.82 0.68 -34.70
CA GLN A 411 -2.65 0.11 -36.04
C GLN A 411 -3.42 -1.20 -36.27
N LEU A 412 -4.30 -1.59 -35.35
CA LEU A 412 -5.13 -2.79 -35.54
C LEU A 412 -5.98 -2.68 -36.81
N SER A 413 -6.18 -3.81 -37.49
CA SER A 413 -7.15 -3.86 -38.59
C SER A 413 -8.58 -3.76 -38.02
N SER A 414 -9.52 -3.28 -38.85
CA SER A 414 -10.94 -3.27 -38.49
C SER A 414 -11.46 -4.67 -38.16
N SER A 415 -10.98 -5.71 -38.84
CA SER A 415 -11.34 -7.10 -38.56
C SER A 415 -10.87 -7.58 -37.19
N ALA A 416 -9.61 -7.31 -36.82
CA ALA A 416 -9.07 -7.67 -35.51
C ALA A 416 -9.82 -6.92 -34.39
N LEU A 417 -10.08 -5.63 -34.59
CA LEU A 417 -10.87 -4.84 -33.67
C LEU A 417 -12.32 -5.34 -33.54
N ALA A 418 -12.95 -5.73 -34.65
CA ALA A 418 -14.30 -6.30 -34.63
C ALA A 418 -14.36 -7.57 -33.77
N HIS A 419 -13.36 -8.45 -33.88
CA HIS A 419 -13.26 -9.66 -33.05
C HIS A 419 -13.08 -9.34 -31.56
N LEU A 420 -12.19 -8.40 -31.22
CA LEU A 420 -11.98 -7.96 -29.83
C LEU A 420 -13.25 -7.32 -29.25
N LEU A 421 -13.90 -6.42 -30.00
CA LEU A 421 -15.17 -5.83 -29.59
C LEU A 421 -16.23 -6.91 -29.38
N GLN A 422 -16.34 -7.88 -30.28
CA GLN A 422 -17.32 -8.95 -30.17
C GLN A 422 -17.07 -9.82 -28.92
N ALA A 423 -15.80 -10.14 -28.64
CA ALA A 423 -15.42 -10.90 -27.46
C ALA A 423 -15.71 -10.12 -26.16
N ALA A 424 -15.35 -8.84 -26.11
CA ALA A 424 -15.68 -7.95 -24.99
C ALA A 424 -17.19 -7.83 -24.75
N VAL A 425 -17.99 -7.73 -25.82
CA VAL A 425 -19.46 -7.67 -25.75
C VAL A 425 -20.06 -8.98 -25.24
N LYS A 426 -19.62 -10.13 -25.76
CA LYS A 426 -20.08 -11.46 -25.30
C LYS A 426 -19.80 -11.67 -23.81
N GLN A 427 -18.68 -11.15 -23.32
CA GLN A 427 -18.28 -11.20 -21.91
C GLN A 427 -18.91 -10.08 -21.04
N GLY A 428 -19.71 -9.18 -21.62
CA GLY A 428 -20.35 -8.07 -20.90
C GLY A 428 -19.39 -6.97 -20.42
N LYS A 429 -18.18 -6.91 -20.96
CA LYS A 429 -17.10 -6.00 -20.53
C LYS A 429 -17.23 -4.64 -21.21
N CYS A 430 -18.24 -3.87 -20.84
CA CYS A 430 -18.51 -2.58 -21.51
C CYS A 430 -17.40 -1.53 -21.33
N GLY A 431 -16.60 -1.59 -20.26
CA GLY A 431 -15.40 -0.74 -20.13
C GLY A 431 -14.37 -1.05 -21.22
N ALA A 432 -14.18 -2.32 -21.56
CA ALA A 432 -13.28 -2.75 -22.63
C ALA A 432 -13.80 -2.32 -24.00
N ALA A 433 -15.07 -2.59 -24.30
CA ALA A 433 -15.71 -2.12 -25.53
C ALA A 433 -15.65 -0.57 -25.64
N HIS A 434 -15.84 0.12 -24.52
CA HIS A 434 -15.73 1.57 -24.45
C HIS A 434 -14.30 2.06 -24.74
N ALA A 435 -13.25 1.40 -24.25
CA ALA A 435 -11.88 1.79 -24.56
C ALA A 435 -11.53 1.50 -26.03
N LEU A 436 -11.86 0.30 -26.51
CA LEU A 436 -11.60 -0.16 -27.88
C LEU A 436 -12.26 0.73 -28.94
N ARG A 437 -13.40 1.36 -28.64
CA ARG A 437 -14.07 2.26 -29.59
C ARG A 437 -13.27 3.49 -29.98
N HIS A 438 -12.31 3.88 -29.15
CA HIS A 438 -11.51 5.07 -29.39
C HIS A 438 -10.38 4.79 -30.39
N LEU A 439 -10.17 3.52 -30.76
CA LEU A 439 -9.17 3.13 -31.75
C LEU A 439 -9.57 3.56 -33.17
N PRO A 440 -8.63 3.99 -34.02
CA PRO A 440 -8.89 4.45 -35.39
C PRO A 440 -9.66 3.44 -36.24
N ALA A 441 -9.36 2.15 -36.06
CA ALA A 441 -10.01 1.05 -36.77
C ALA A 441 -11.52 0.94 -36.51
N ALA A 442 -12.03 1.52 -35.40
CA ALA A 442 -13.46 1.54 -35.11
C ALA A 442 -14.26 2.32 -36.18
N ARG A 443 -13.61 3.32 -36.80
CA ARG A 443 -14.21 4.10 -37.91
C ARG A 443 -14.28 3.33 -39.22
N GLN A 444 -13.54 2.23 -39.33
CA GLN A 444 -13.43 1.39 -40.51
C GLN A 444 -14.21 0.08 -40.39
N LEU A 445 -14.99 -0.10 -39.31
CA LEU A 445 -15.87 -1.26 -39.16
C LEU A 445 -16.86 -1.32 -40.33
N SER A 446 -17.12 -2.52 -40.84
CA SER A 446 -18.13 -2.72 -41.87
C SER A 446 -19.53 -2.73 -41.26
N SER A 447 -20.57 -2.57 -42.10
CA SER A 447 -21.96 -2.74 -41.65
C SER A 447 -22.22 -4.15 -41.13
N SER A 448 -21.54 -5.16 -41.68
CA SER A 448 -21.59 -6.55 -41.21
C SER A 448 -21.00 -6.68 -39.79
N ASP A 449 -19.85 -6.07 -39.52
CA ASP A 449 -19.22 -6.10 -38.19
C ASP A 449 -20.14 -5.45 -37.15
N VAL A 450 -20.71 -4.29 -37.48
CA VAL A 450 -21.66 -3.59 -36.60
C VAL A 450 -22.89 -4.45 -36.31
N ALA A 451 -23.44 -5.13 -37.32
CA ALA A 451 -24.57 -6.04 -37.12
C ALA A 451 -24.20 -7.21 -36.20
N GLN A 452 -23.02 -7.82 -36.38
CA GLN A 452 -22.54 -8.89 -35.51
C GLN A 452 -22.31 -8.43 -34.08
N LEU A 453 -21.85 -7.19 -33.86
CA LEU A 453 -21.69 -6.60 -32.54
C LEU A 453 -23.04 -6.35 -31.84
N LEU A 454 -24.03 -5.84 -32.58
CA LEU A 454 -25.40 -5.69 -32.06
C LEU A 454 -26.02 -7.04 -31.70
N GLN A 455 -25.87 -8.04 -32.57
CA GLN A 455 -26.36 -9.39 -32.30
C GLN A 455 -25.72 -9.97 -31.03
N ALA A 456 -24.39 -9.89 -30.91
CA ALA A 456 -23.69 -10.36 -29.72
C ALA A 456 -24.14 -9.62 -28.45
N ALA A 457 -24.50 -8.34 -28.56
CA ALA A 457 -25.04 -7.56 -27.44
C ALA A 457 -26.43 -8.07 -27.02
N PHE A 458 -27.27 -8.47 -27.97
CA PHE A 458 -28.60 -9.02 -27.69
C PHE A 458 -28.51 -10.41 -27.08
N ASP A 459 -27.64 -11.27 -27.61
CA ASP A 459 -27.37 -12.60 -27.05
C ASP A 459 -26.93 -12.49 -25.57
N HIS A 460 -26.13 -11.47 -25.24
CA HIS A 460 -25.69 -11.22 -23.86
C HIS A 460 -26.83 -10.73 -22.93
N VAL A 461 -27.80 -9.98 -23.45
CA VAL A 461 -28.99 -9.56 -22.67
C VAL A 461 -29.83 -10.77 -22.29
N ASP A 462 -30.00 -11.71 -23.20
CA ASP A 462 -30.76 -12.95 -22.97
C ASP A 462 -30.07 -13.87 -21.94
N ALA A 463 -28.74 -13.88 -21.91
CA ALA A 463 -27.96 -14.55 -20.87
C ALA A 463 -28.10 -13.91 -19.46
N GLY A 464 -28.92 -12.87 -19.29
CA GLY A 464 -29.22 -12.24 -18.00
C GLY A 464 -28.32 -11.05 -17.63
N GLY A 465 -27.53 -10.51 -18.57
CA GLY A 465 -26.69 -9.34 -18.36
C GLY A 465 -27.50 -8.06 -18.11
N GLN A 466 -27.64 -7.61 -16.86
CA GLN A 466 -28.63 -6.58 -16.49
C GLN A 466 -28.25 -5.11 -16.75
N LEU A 467 -26.97 -4.74 -16.87
CA LEU A 467 -26.58 -3.35 -16.56
C LEU A 467 -25.77 -2.58 -17.62
N SER A 468 -25.42 -3.18 -18.77
CA SER A 468 -24.45 -2.54 -19.65
C SER A 468 -24.79 -2.57 -21.15
N CYS A 469 -25.89 -3.21 -21.55
CA CYS A 469 -26.30 -3.29 -22.95
C CYS A 469 -26.69 -1.94 -23.54
N HIS A 470 -27.27 -1.03 -22.76
CA HIS A 470 -27.71 0.27 -23.28
C HIS A 470 -26.55 1.13 -23.77
N ALA A 471 -25.54 1.36 -22.93
CA ALA A 471 -24.39 2.18 -23.31
C ALA A 471 -23.64 1.58 -24.52
N LEU A 472 -23.61 0.25 -24.60
CA LEU A 472 -23.02 -0.47 -25.73
C LEU A 472 -23.85 -0.31 -27.00
N VAL A 473 -25.16 -0.61 -26.99
CA VAL A 473 -26.04 -0.49 -28.16
C VAL A 473 -26.09 0.94 -28.66
N HIS A 474 -26.23 1.91 -27.76
CA HIS A 474 -26.17 3.34 -28.09
C HIS A 474 -24.87 3.68 -28.80
N TRP A 475 -23.74 3.22 -28.26
CA TRP A 475 -22.44 3.43 -28.90
C TRP A 475 -22.34 2.76 -30.27
N VAL A 476 -22.72 1.48 -30.39
CA VAL A 476 -22.66 0.77 -31.68
C VAL A 476 -23.53 1.49 -32.72
N CYS A 477 -24.71 1.99 -32.32
CA CYS A 477 -25.59 2.80 -33.18
C CYS A 477 -24.99 4.16 -33.55
N SER A 478 -24.10 4.73 -32.72
CA SER A 478 -23.39 5.98 -33.02
C SER A 478 -22.28 5.83 -34.07
N LEU A 479 -21.89 4.59 -34.42
CA LEU A 479 -20.87 4.35 -35.44
C LEU A 479 -21.36 4.72 -36.84
N ALA A 480 -20.50 5.35 -37.65
CA ALA A 480 -20.85 5.70 -39.04
C ALA A 480 -21.26 4.49 -39.88
N ALA A 481 -20.72 3.31 -39.57
CA ALA A 481 -21.07 2.05 -40.23
C ALA A 481 -22.49 1.56 -39.88
N ALA A 482 -23.04 1.93 -38.71
CA ALA A 482 -24.43 1.65 -38.37
C ALA A 482 -25.42 2.35 -39.29
N GLN A 483 -25.05 3.53 -39.81
CA GLN A 483 -25.86 4.27 -40.79
C GLN A 483 -25.91 3.60 -42.17
N ARG A 484 -25.02 2.64 -42.43
CA ARG A 484 -24.88 1.91 -43.71
C ARG A 484 -25.36 0.46 -43.63
N ILE A 485 -26.03 0.07 -42.53
CA ILE A 485 -26.65 -1.25 -42.42
C ILE A 485 -27.71 -1.40 -43.52
N GLU A 486 -27.73 -2.54 -44.20
CA GLU A 486 -28.73 -2.87 -45.22
C GLU A 486 -30.11 -3.07 -44.58
N SER A 487 -31.18 -2.72 -45.29
CA SER A 487 -32.54 -2.80 -44.75
C SER A 487 -32.90 -4.21 -44.29
N SER A 488 -32.49 -5.24 -45.02
CA SER A 488 -32.71 -6.65 -44.64
C SER A 488 -32.05 -7.00 -43.30
N VAL A 489 -30.80 -6.59 -43.10
CA VAL A 489 -30.05 -6.80 -41.86
C VAL A 489 -30.65 -5.98 -40.71
N MET A 490 -31.12 -4.75 -40.97
CA MET A 490 -31.79 -3.95 -39.94
C MET A 490 -33.08 -4.62 -39.45
N VAL A 491 -33.88 -5.20 -40.34
CA VAL A 491 -35.08 -5.95 -39.94
C VAL A 491 -34.71 -7.13 -39.06
N GLN A 492 -33.67 -7.88 -39.42
CA GLN A 492 -33.18 -9.00 -38.60
C GLN A 492 -32.71 -8.54 -37.22
N LEU A 493 -31.98 -7.42 -37.14
CA LEU A 493 -31.50 -6.86 -35.87
C LEU A 493 -32.63 -6.35 -34.98
N LEU A 494 -33.62 -5.65 -35.55
CA LEU A 494 -34.79 -5.19 -34.80
C LEU A 494 -35.65 -6.37 -34.34
N GLN A 495 -35.78 -7.40 -35.17
CA GLN A 495 -36.48 -8.62 -34.80
C GLN A 495 -35.75 -9.34 -33.67
N ALA A 496 -34.43 -9.55 -33.79
CA ALA A 496 -33.61 -10.15 -32.75
C ALA A 496 -33.68 -9.33 -31.45
N ALA A 497 -33.60 -8.01 -31.52
CA ALA A 497 -33.75 -7.14 -30.35
C ALA A 497 -35.10 -7.34 -29.66
N VAL A 498 -36.19 -7.44 -30.42
CA VAL A 498 -37.53 -7.72 -29.88
C VAL A 498 -37.62 -9.12 -29.26
N GLU A 499 -37.03 -10.13 -29.92
CA GLU A 499 -37.01 -11.52 -29.47
C GLU A 499 -36.21 -11.72 -28.18
N HIS A 500 -35.06 -11.04 -28.05
CA HIS A 500 -34.24 -11.04 -26.84
C HIS A 500 -34.78 -10.07 -25.77
N GLY A 501 -35.97 -9.52 -25.98
CA GLY A 501 -36.64 -8.63 -25.03
C GLY A 501 -35.88 -7.33 -24.78
N VAL A 502 -35.15 -6.79 -25.75
CA VAL A 502 -34.51 -5.47 -25.68
C VAL A 502 -35.59 -4.38 -25.80
N HIS A 503 -35.64 -3.48 -24.82
CA HIS A 503 -36.67 -2.43 -24.70
C HIS A 503 -36.05 -1.13 -24.20
N GLY A 504 -36.81 -0.02 -24.33
CA GLY A 504 -36.40 1.30 -23.86
C GLY A 504 -35.45 2.00 -24.83
N GLU A 505 -34.44 2.66 -24.29
CA GLU A 505 -33.46 3.45 -25.05
C GLU A 505 -32.64 2.64 -26.08
N PRO A 506 -32.15 1.40 -25.81
CA PRO A 506 -31.41 0.64 -26.82
C PRO A 506 -32.22 0.37 -28.10
N LEU A 507 -33.52 0.06 -27.95
CA LEU A 507 -34.41 -0.12 -29.10
C LEU A 507 -34.74 1.23 -29.75
N SER A 508 -34.82 2.30 -28.96
CA SER A 508 -34.97 3.66 -29.46
C SER A 508 -33.80 4.06 -30.37
N ASP A 509 -32.57 3.75 -29.98
CA ASP A 509 -31.37 4.02 -30.77
C ASP A 509 -31.38 3.28 -32.09
N LEU A 510 -31.74 1.99 -32.08
CA LEU A 510 -31.90 1.18 -33.30
C LEU A 510 -32.97 1.74 -34.22
N CYS A 511 -34.13 2.09 -33.66
CA CYS A 511 -35.22 2.72 -34.42
C CYS A 511 -34.82 4.10 -34.95
N GLY A 512 -33.93 4.82 -34.27
CA GLY A 512 -33.42 6.12 -34.67
C GLY A 512 -32.46 6.09 -35.88
N LEU A 513 -31.95 4.90 -36.26
CA LEU A 513 -31.05 4.78 -37.40
C LEU A 513 -31.74 5.12 -38.73
N PRO A 514 -31.06 5.80 -39.68
CA PRO A 514 -31.67 6.20 -40.95
C PRO A 514 -32.25 5.06 -41.79
N VAL A 515 -31.72 3.85 -41.65
CA VAL A 515 -32.26 2.68 -42.37
C VAL A 515 -33.54 2.14 -41.70
N ALA A 516 -33.64 2.18 -40.36
CA ALA A 516 -34.86 1.81 -39.64
C ALA A 516 -36.02 2.76 -39.98
N GLN A 517 -35.71 4.06 -40.12
CA GLN A 517 -36.66 5.09 -40.53
C GLN A 517 -37.17 4.94 -41.99
N ARG A 518 -36.48 4.14 -42.82
CA ARG A 518 -36.82 3.87 -44.23
C ARG A 518 -37.41 2.48 -44.47
N LEU A 519 -37.72 1.73 -43.41
CA LEU A 519 -38.37 0.43 -43.53
C LEU A 519 -39.77 0.58 -44.13
N GLY A 520 -40.18 -0.39 -44.95
CA GLY A 520 -41.51 -0.44 -45.53
C GLY A 520 -42.57 -0.95 -44.54
N CYS A 521 -43.85 -0.83 -44.94
CA CYS A 521 -44.98 -1.28 -44.13
C CYS A 521 -44.94 -2.79 -43.87
N SER A 522 -44.47 -3.58 -44.84
CA SER A 522 -44.31 -5.04 -44.70
C SER A 522 -43.34 -5.40 -43.58
N GLU A 523 -42.17 -4.77 -43.55
CA GLU A 523 -41.11 -5.00 -42.57
C GLU A 523 -41.57 -4.57 -41.17
N VAL A 524 -42.16 -3.38 -41.04
CA VAL A 524 -42.70 -2.91 -39.75
C VAL A 524 -43.83 -3.80 -39.25
N THR A 525 -44.67 -4.33 -40.14
CA THR A 525 -45.71 -5.30 -39.77
C THR A 525 -45.10 -6.56 -39.18
N MET A 526 -44.06 -7.11 -39.81
CA MET A 526 -43.35 -8.30 -39.29
C MET A 526 -42.74 -8.03 -37.90
N LEU A 527 -42.12 -6.87 -37.70
CA LEU A 527 -41.54 -6.48 -36.41
C LEU A 527 -42.61 -6.33 -35.30
N LEU A 528 -43.75 -5.72 -35.62
CA LEU A 528 -44.87 -5.59 -34.68
C LEU A 528 -45.47 -6.96 -34.35
N GLN A 529 -45.58 -7.88 -35.32
CA GLN A 529 -46.02 -9.25 -35.08
C GLN A 529 -45.04 -10.01 -34.16
N ALA A 530 -43.73 -9.85 -34.36
CA ALA A 530 -42.72 -10.44 -33.47
C ALA A 530 -42.87 -9.89 -32.03
N ALA A 531 -43.09 -8.58 -31.87
CA ALA A 531 -43.29 -7.95 -30.57
C ALA A 531 -44.58 -8.41 -29.86
N ILE A 532 -45.62 -8.70 -30.62
CA ILE A 532 -46.88 -9.27 -30.10
C ILE A 532 -46.62 -10.67 -29.54
N LYS A 533 -45.96 -11.54 -30.31
CA LYS A 533 -45.66 -12.92 -29.92
C LYS A 533 -44.84 -12.97 -28.62
N GLN A 534 -43.77 -12.18 -28.55
CA GLN A 534 -42.89 -12.14 -27.40
C GLN A 534 -43.56 -11.67 -26.09
N GLY A 535 -44.59 -10.83 -26.17
CA GLY A 535 -45.31 -10.38 -24.98
C GLY A 535 -46.24 -11.42 -24.35
N GLY A 536 -46.57 -12.51 -25.06
CA GLY A 536 -47.49 -13.55 -24.59
C GLY A 536 -46.80 -14.73 -23.89
N GLU A 537 -45.52 -14.96 -24.16
CA GLU A 537 -44.77 -16.12 -23.68
C GLU A 537 -43.97 -15.74 -22.41
N GLY A 538 -44.33 -16.30 -21.25
CA GLY A 538 -43.36 -16.43 -20.14
C GLY A 538 -43.65 -15.74 -18.80
N GLY A 539 -44.75 -15.02 -18.60
CA GLY A 539 -45.12 -14.48 -17.26
C GLY A 539 -44.14 -13.44 -16.67
N VAL A 540 -43.02 -13.19 -17.33
CA VAL A 540 -42.12 -12.06 -17.07
C VAL A 540 -42.88 -10.81 -17.49
N ARG A 541 -43.14 -9.91 -16.54
CA ARG A 541 -43.90 -8.68 -16.81
C ARG A 541 -43.32 -8.00 -18.06
N PRO A 542 -44.14 -7.73 -19.10
CA PRO A 542 -43.66 -7.07 -20.31
C PRO A 542 -43.01 -5.75 -19.92
N ARG A 543 -41.69 -5.66 -20.14
CA ARG A 543 -40.93 -4.45 -19.84
C ARG A 543 -41.37 -3.38 -20.84
N ARG A 544 -41.83 -2.25 -20.32
CA ARG A 544 -42.50 -1.19 -21.11
C ARG A 544 -41.55 -0.63 -22.17
N GLY A 545 -42.05 -0.43 -23.39
CA GLY A 545 -41.48 0.54 -24.34
C GLY A 545 -41.04 0.00 -25.71
N SER A 546 -40.84 -1.31 -25.90
CA SER A 546 -40.35 -1.83 -27.19
C SER A 546 -41.33 -1.58 -28.34
N SER A 547 -42.59 -1.95 -28.13
CA SER A 547 -43.66 -1.77 -29.11
C SER A 547 -43.97 -0.31 -29.42
N GLU A 548 -43.84 0.57 -28.43
CA GLU A 548 -44.10 2.00 -28.57
C GLU A 548 -43.10 2.66 -29.52
N ARG A 549 -41.81 2.28 -29.43
CA ARG A 549 -40.78 2.75 -30.37
C ARG A 549 -40.98 2.22 -31.79
N LEU A 550 -41.39 0.96 -31.96
CA LEU A 550 -41.73 0.42 -33.28
C LEU A 550 -42.92 1.16 -33.92
N CYS A 551 -43.93 1.53 -33.12
CA CYS A 551 -45.06 2.34 -33.59
C CYS A 551 -44.66 3.79 -33.96
N GLN A 552 -43.49 4.27 -33.51
CA GLN A 552 -43.00 5.60 -33.90
C GLN A 552 -42.34 5.60 -35.30
N LEU A 553 -42.07 4.44 -35.89
CA LEU A 553 -41.49 4.35 -37.24
C LEU A 553 -42.46 4.93 -38.29
N PRO A 554 -41.97 5.67 -39.30
CA PRO A 554 -42.81 6.32 -40.30
C PRO A 554 -43.77 5.36 -41.02
N ALA A 555 -43.31 4.15 -41.35
CA ALA A 555 -44.14 3.14 -42.01
C ALA A 555 -45.24 2.55 -41.11
N ALA A 556 -45.11 2.62 -39.78
CA ALA A 556 -46.20 2.23 -38.87
C ALA A 556 -47.43 3.14 -39.05
N ARG A 557 -47.21 4.41 -39.42
CA ARG A 557 -48.29 5.38 -39.70
C ARG A 557 -48.96 5.16 -41.05
N GLN A 558 -48.35 4.35 -41.92
CA GLN A 558 -48.81 4.06 -43.28
C GLN A 558 -49.37 2.62 -43.40
N LEU A 559 -49.62 1.94 -42.27
CA LEU A 559 -50.24 0.63 -42.27
C LEU A 559 -51.66 0.72 -42.81
N SER A 560 -52.07 -0.26 -43.61
CA SER A 560 -53.45 -0.35 -44.10
C SER A 560 -54.39 -0.80 -42.98
N ASP A 561 -55.66 -0.42 -43.09
CA ASP A 561 -56.72 -0.80 -42.14
C ASP A 561 -56.78 -2.31 -41.89
N GLY A 562 -56.62 -3.11 -42.95
CA GLY A 562 -56.63 -4.57 -42.85
C GLY A 562 -55.48 -5.12 -42.01
N VAL A 563 -54.26 -4.59 -42.19
CA VAL A 563 -53.09 -4.99 -41.40
C VAL A 563 -53.21 -4.50 -39.96
N MET A 564 -53.71 -3.27 -39.76
CA MET A 564 -53.93 -2.71 -38.42
C MET A 564 -54.93 -3.54 -37.61
N ALA A 565 -56.05 -3.95 -38.23
CA ALA A 565 -57.05 -4.81 -37.60
C ALA A 565 -56.45 -6.15 -37.17
N GLN A 566 -55.62 -6.78 -38.02
CA GLN A 566 -54.92 -8.03 -37.70
C GLN A 566 -53.94 -7.86 -36.53
N LEU A 567 -53.17 -6.77 -36.51
CA LEU A 567 -52.21 -6.49 -35.42
C LEU A 567 -52.92 -6.23 -34.09
N LEU A 568 -54.02 -5.45 -34.08
CA LEU A 568 -54.80 -5.19 -32.87
C LEU A 568 -55.44 -6.48 -32.34
N GLN A 569 -56.00 -7.30 -33.21
CA GLN A 569 -56.54 -8.60 -32.84
C GLN A 569 -55.46 -9.49 -32.23
N ALA A 570 -54.32 -9.66 -32.91
CA ALA A 570 -53.23 -10.48 -32.41
C ALA A 570 -52.68 -9.96 -31.07
N ALA A 571 -52.47 -8.65 -30.93
CA ALA A 571 -51.98 -8.04 -29.69
C ALA A 571 -52.92 -8.29 -28.51
N ALA A 572 -54.24 -8.23 -28.74
CA ALA A 572 -55.22 -8.46 -27.72
C ALA A 572 -55.42 -9.95 -27.40
N GLU A 573 -55.30 -10.84 -28.38
CA GLU A 573 -55.28 -12.29 -28.16
C GLU A 573 -54.11 -12.73 -27.27
N HIS A 574 -52.96 -12.05 -27.38
CA HIS A 574 -51.77 -12.31 -26.56
C HIS A 574 -51.72 -11.45 -25.26
N GLY A 575 -52.74 -10.62 -24.99
CA GLY A 575 -52.78 -9.77 -23.80
C GLY A 575 -51.68 -8.69 -23.73
N ASN A 576 -51.08 -8.31 -24.86
CA ASN A 576 -49.95 -7.39 -24.90
C ASN A 576 -50.39 -5.92 -24.86
N LYS A 577 -50.66 -5.43 -23.65
CA LYS A 577 -51.18 -4.07 -23.39
C LYS A 577 -50.29 -2.95 -23.94
N CYS A 578 -48.97 -3.14 -23.92
CA CYS A 578 -48.02 -2.15 -24.41
C CYS A 578 -48.09 -2.03 -25.93
N VAL A 579 -48.19 -3.15 -26.64
CA VAL A 579 -48.40 -3.15 -28.09
C VAL A 579 -49.76 -2.54 -28.41
N LEU A 580 -50.82 -2.95 -27.69
CA LEU A 580 -52.16 -2.42 -27.92
C LEU A 580 -52.21 -0.91 -27.82
N ARG A 581 -51.60 -0.32 -26.79
CA ARG A 581 -51.51 1.13 -26.62
C ARG A 581 -50.72 1.81 -27.76
N GLY A 582 -49.61 1.22 -28.18
CA GLY A 582 -48.83 1.73 -29.30
C GLY A 582 -49.62 1.74 -30.62
N LEU A 583 -50.24 0.61 -30.97
CA LEU A 583 -51.07 0.47 -32.17
C LEU A 583 -52.28 1.41 -32.14
N SER A 584 -52.89 1.52 -30.96
CA SER A 584 -53.99 2.43 -30.62
C SER A 584 -53.70 3.89 -30.99
N SER A 585 -52.46 4.33 -30.86
CA SER A 585 -52.06 5.72 -31.15
C SER A 585 -51.85 6.01 -32.64
N LEU A 586 -51.88 5.00 -33.50
CA LEU A 586 -51.60 5.15 -34.93
C LEU A 586 -52.81 5.67 -35.70
N PRO A 587 -52.62 6.51 -36.73
CA PRO A 587 -53.72 7.07 -37.53
C PRO A 587 -54.64 6.00 -38.14
N ALA A 588 -54.07 4.89 -38.63
CA ALA A 588 -54.86 3.80 -39.21
C ALA A 588 -55.79 3.14 -38.18
N ALA A 589 -55.39 3.05 -36.90
CA ALA A 589 -56.26 2.53 -35.84
C ALA A 589 -57.43 3.48 -35.56
N GLN A 590 -57.20 4.80 -35.66
CA GLN A 590 -58.23 5.82 -35.50
C GLN A 590 -59.19 5.91 -36.69
N GLN A 591 -58.82 5.36 -37.85
CA GLN A 591 -59.65 5.32 -39.05
C GLN A 591 -60.43 4.00 -39.23
N LEU A 592 -60.16 3.00 -38.39
CA LEU A 592 -60.88 1.72 -38.45
C LEU A 592 -62.38 1.94 -38.24
N SER A 593 -63.20 1.34 -39.10
CA SER A 593 -64.65 1.36 -38.96
C SER A 593 -65.08 0.76 -37.61
N SER A 594 -66.17 1.29 -37.07
CA SER A 594 -66.78 0.79 -35.83
C SER A 594 -67.10 -0.71 -35.89
N ILE A 595 -67.41 -1.24 -37.07
CA ILE A 595 -67.68 -2.66 -37.31
C ILE A 595 -66.42 -3.50 -37.06
N ILE A 596 -65.27 -3.10 -37.61
CA ILE A 596 -64.00 -3.83 -37.43
C ILE A 596 -63.57 -3.79 -35.96
N MET A 597 -63.73 -2.63 -35.31
CA MET A 597 -63.37 -2.50 -33.90
C MET A 597 -64.28 -3.34 -32.98
N GLN A 598 -65.57 -3.47 -33.33
CA GLN A 598 -66.48 -4.40 -32.67
C GLN A 598 -66.06 -5.86 -32.86
N GLN A 599 -65.57 -6.25 -34.04
CA GLN A 599 -65.04 -7.60 -34.29
C GLN A 599 -63.78 -7.87 -33.45
N VAL A 600 -62.86 -6.91 -33.36
CA VAL A 600 -61.66 -7.03 -32.49
C VAL A 600 -62.05 -7.16 -31.02
N MET A 601 -62.98 -6.33 -30.52
CA MET A 601 -63.49 -6.49 -29.14
C MET A 601 -64.17 -7.83 -28.91
N ALA A 602 -64.94 -8.33 -29.88
CA ALA A 602 -65.61 -9.62 -29.77
C ALA A 602 -64.60 -10.78 -29.66
N ALA A 603 -63.48 -10.71 -30.41
CA ALA A 603 -62.41 -11.71 -30.36
C ALA A 603 -61.67 -11.75 -29.00
N VAL A 604 -61.68 -10.63 -28.27
CA VAL A 604 -60.94 -10.44 -27.00
C VAL A 604 -61.82 -10.69 -25.77
N ARG A 605 -63.14 -10.65 -25.95
CA ARG A 605 -64.14 -10.81 -24.90
C ARG A 605 -63.96 -12.16 -24.19
N GLY A 606 -63.55 -12.09 -22.91
CA GLY A 606 -63.36 -13.26 -22.03
C GLY A 606 -61.91 -13.71 -21.81
N ARG A 607 -60.91 -13.07 -22.44
CA ARG A 607 -59.48 -13.42 -22.23
C ARG A 607 -58.71 -12.44 -21.34
N ASP A 608 -58.87 -11.13 -21.54
CA ASP A 608 -58.21 -10.10 -20.73
C ASP A 608 -59.09 -8.84 -20.59
N ASN A 609 -59.63 -8.61 -19.39
CA ASN A 609 -60.50 -7.46 -19.08
C ASN A 609 -59.81 -6.11 -19.33
N SER A 610 -58.50 -6.05 -19.20
CA SER A 610 -57.75 -4.80 -19.41
C SER A 610 -57.39 -4.54 -20.87
N ALA A 611 -57.25 -5.58 -21.70
CA ALA A 611 -57.21 -5.41 -23.15
C ALA A 611 -58.56 -4.88 -23.67
N MET A 612 -59.67 -5.43 -23.14
CA MET A 612 -61.02 -4.92 -23.41
C MET A 612 -61.19 -3.45 -23.01
N GLU A 613 -60.68 -3.05 -21.85
CA GLU A 613 -60.76 -1.66 -21.40
C GLU A 613 -59.98 -0.71 -22.33
N ALA A 614 -58.79 -1.11 -22.79
CA ALA A 614 -58.01 -0.32 -23.73
C ALA A 614 -58.72 -0.15 -25.09
N LEU A 615 -59.32 -1.22 -25.62
CA LEU A 615 -60.09 -1.17 -26.87
C LEU A 615 -61.38 -0.35 -26.73
N ALA A 616 -62.07 -0.47 -25.59
CA ALA A 616 -63.29 0.29 -25.31
C ALA A 616 -63.02 1.80 -25.22
N ARG A 617 -61.89 2.21 -24.64
CA ARG A 617 -61.46 3.62 -24.63
C ARG A 617 -61.24 4.15 -26.05
N LEU A 618 -60.62 3.34 -26.91
CA LEU A 618 -60.37 3.73 -28.30
C LEU A 618 -61.66 3.95 -29.10
N LEU A 619 -62.65 3.07 -28.88
CA LEU A 619 -63.99 3.23 -29.45
C LEU A 619 -64.71 4.48 -28.95
N ALA A 620 -64.60 4.76 -27.65
CA ALA A 620 -65.19 5.95 -27.08
C ALA A 620 -64.56 7.22 -27.68
N GLU A 621 -63.23 7.26 -27.84
CA GLU A 621 -62.51 8.37 -28.48
C GLU A 621 -62.92 8.53 -29.96
N GLN A 622 -63.12 7.44 -30.71
CA GLN A 622 -63.62 7.50 -32.09
C GLN A 622 -65.05 8.01 -32.20
N GLN A 623 -65.93 7.76 -31.22
CA GLN A 623 -67.33 8.22 -31.25
C GLN A 623 -67.49 9.71 -30.89
N LEU A 624 -66.44 10.32 -30.31
CA LEU A 624 -66.39 11.74 -29.94
C LEU A 624 -65.94 12.64 -31.10
N HIS A 625 -65.38 12.08 -32.16
CA HIS A 625 -64.98 12.75 -33.40
C HIS A 625 -65.96 12.43 -34.53
#